data_AF-A0A951JXL7-F1
#
_entry.id   AF-A0A951JXL7-F1
#
_cell.length_a   1.000
_cell.length_b   1.000
_cell.length_c   1.000
_cell.angle_alpha   90.00
_cell.angle_beta   90.00
_cell.angle_gamma   90.00
#
_symmetry.space_group_name_H-M   'P 1'
#
loop_
_entity.id
_entity.type
_entity.pdbx_description
1 polymer ?
#
loop_
_entity_poly.entity_id
_entity_poly.type
_entity_poly.pdbx_seq_one_letter_code
_entity_poly.pdbx_strand_id
1 'polypeptide(L)'
;MADGAAAEDPGWRQAVRHLVPLMLMPVVVTKKSSSDEPRILVLRAIFLAFVAALFGFLMVLLVMFPLTSTGPVDAVVYALVAVGPLTLTAIPWARRRLLDFCGTPSELAGADATSVFLSIAYVESAALFAFVATFLAEALWPYLVGMLVALAGFAALAPTSGRIRRLDERLSTRGCHHSLRVGLFVPSDEDETG
;
A
#
# COMPACT_ATOMS: atom_id res chain seq x y z
N MET A 1 26.88 18.76 -10.17
CA MET A 1 26.23 17.54 -10.68
C MET A 1 26.77 16.39 -9.85
N ALA A 2 26.11 16.06 -8.74
CA ALA A 2 26.42 14.82 -8.05
C ALA A 2 25.93 13.70 -8.96
N ASP A 3 26.85 12.94 -9.53
CA ASP A 3 26.56 11.63 -10.11
C ASP A 3 26.02 10.78 -8.96
N GLY A 4 24.71 10.90 -8.73
CA GLY A 4 23.97 10.04 -7.83
C GLY A 4 24.07 8.65 -8.42
N ALA A 5 25.09 7.91 -7.98
CA ALA A 5 25.26 6.50 -8.23
C ALA A 5 23.86 5.89 -8.06
N ALA A 6 23.36 5.31 -9.15
CA ALA A 6 22.00 4.80 -9.23
C ALA A 6 21.79 3.83 -8.06
N ALA A 7 21.21 4.33 -6.97
CA ALA A 7 21.02 3.55 -5.76
C ALA A 7 20.24 2.31 -6.16
N GLU A 8 20.91 1.17 -6.08
CA GLU A 8 20.43 -0.07 -6.65
C GLU A 8 19.20 -0.51 -5.86
N ASP A 9 18.10 -0.83 -6.55
CA ASP A 9 16.84 -1.18 -5.89
C ASP A 9 17.06 -2.46 -5.06
N PRO A 10 16.91 -2.42 -3.72
CA PRO A 10 17.15 -3.58 -2.84
C PRO A 10 16.19 -4.76 -3.09
N GLY A 11 15.18 -4.56 -3.96
CA GLY A 11 14.24 -5.59 -4.38
C GLY A 11 13.22 -5.96 -3.30
N TRP A 12 12.36 -6.94 -3.62
CA TRP A 12 11.28 -7.39 -2.73
C TRP A 12 11.73 -8.40 -1.68
N ARG A 13 12.83 -9.13 -1.94
CA ARG A 13 13.31 -10.18 -1.05
C ARG A 13 13.70 -9.64 0.33
N GLN A 14 14.30 -8.44 0.36
CA GLN A 14 14.65 -7.78 1.62
C GLN A 14 13.40 -7.36 2.40
N ALA A 15 12.42 -6.74 1.74
CA ALA A 15 11.15 -6.35 2.37
C ALA A 15 10.40 -7.54 2.99
N VAL A 16 10.36 -8.69 2.30
CA VAL A 16 9.75 -9.93 2.84
C VAL A 16 10.48 -10.41 4.10
N ARG A 17 11.82 -10.32 4.14
CA ARG A 17 12.61 -10.72 5.31
C ARG A 17 12.28 -9.88 6.56
N HIS A 18 11.98 -8.59 6.38
CA HIS A 18 11.57 -7.71 7.48
C HIS A 18 10.13 -7.96 7.96
N LEU A 19 9.26 -8.54 7.13
CA LEU A 19 7.87 -8.80 7.49
C LEU A 19 7.69 -10.01 8.39
N VAL A 20 8.48 -11.06 8.22
CA VAL A 20 8.39 -12.30 9.02
C VAL A 20 8.43 -12.04 10.54
N PRO A 21 9.40 -11.28 11.09
CA PRO A 21 9.42 -11.01 12.53
C PRO A 21 8.25 -10.13 12.98
N LEU A 22 7.78 -9.19 12.16
CA LEU A 22 6.64 -8.31 12.48
C LEU A 22 5.34 -9.11 12.66
N MET A 23 5.13 -10.12 11.82
CA MET A 23 3.98 -11.03 11.88
C MET A 23 4.00 -11.94 13.12
N LEU A 24 5.18 -12.44 13.50
CA LEU A 24 5.31 -13.44 14.56
C LEU A 24 5.47 -12.83 15.96
N MET A 25 6.02 -11.62 16.07
CA MET A 25 6.29 -10.95 17.34
C MET A 25 5.99 -9.44 17.27
N PRO A 26 4.72 -9.02 17.41
CA PRO A 26 4.36 -7.60 17.33
C PRO A 26 4.95 -6.75 18.47
N VAL A 27 5.41 -7.38 19.56
CA VAL A 27 5.83 -6.68 20.79
C VAL A 27 7.32 -6.33 20.80
N VAL A 28 8.16 -6.96 19.96
CA VAL A 28 9.61 -6.70 19.92
C VAL A 28 9.92 -5.72 18.79
N VAL A 29 9.35 -4.52 18.87
CA VAL A 29 9.82 -3.40 18.04
C VAL A 29 11.14 -2.95 18.64
N THR A 30 12.23 -3.56 18.17
CA THR A 30 13.57 -3.08 18.51
C THR A 30 13.68 -1.66 17.99
N LYS A 31 13.96 -0.73 18.91
CA LYS A 31 14.18 0.70 18.66
C LYS A 31 15.50 0.90 17.91
N LYS A 32 15.65 0.25 16.75
CA LYS A 32 16.76 0.48 15.85
C LYS A 32 16.43 1.77 15.10
N SER A 33 17.35 2.74 15.13
CA SER A 33 17.14 4.05 14.49
C SER A 33 16.69 3.85 13.05
N SER A 34 15.46 4.29 12.74
CA SER A 34 14.88 4.19 11.39
C SER A 34 15.55 5.14 10.40
N SER A 35 16.56 5.89 10.84
CA SER A 35 17.21 6.92 10.06
C SER A 35 18.10 6.37 8.94
N ASP A 36 18.59 5.14 9.12
CA ASP A 36 19.52 4.46 8.20
C ASP A 36 18.83 3.51 7.19
N GLU A 37 17.52 3.25 7.36
CA GLU A 37 16.78 2.35 6.45
C GLU A 37 16.14 3.11 5.28
N PRO A 38 16.34 2.66 4.03
CA PRO A 38 15.69 3.25 2.87
C PRO A 38 14.16 3.25 3.02
N ARG A 39 13.53 4.43 2.87
CA ARG A 39 12.07 4.63 3.05
C ARG A 39 11.23 3.69 2.19
N ILE A 40 11.74 3.31 1.01
CA ILE A 40 11.08 2.35 0.12
C ILE A 40 10.92 0.95 0.72
N LEU A 41 11.87 0.49 1.54
CA LEU A 41 11.78 -0.82 2.19
C LEU A 41 10.65 -0.81 3.23
N VAL A 42 10.54 0.27 4.00
CA VAL A 42 9.45 0.47 4.97
C VAL A 42 8.10 0.45 4.25
N LEU A 43 7.95 1.19 3.16
CA LEU A 43 6.71 1.21 2.36
C LEU A 43 6.35 -0.18 1.80
N ARG A 44 7.34 -0.94 1.29
CA ARG A 44 7.12 -2.32 0.81
C ARG A 44 6.73 -3.27 1.93
N ALA A 45 7.36 -3.16 3.10
CA ALA A 45 7.03 -3.98 4.26
C ALA A 45 5.60 -3.72 4.75
N ILE A 46 5.21 -2.44 4.86
CA ILE A 46 3.84 -2.04 5.22
C ILE A 46 2.84 -2.57 4.18
N PHE A 47 3.12 -2.38 2.90
CA PHE A 47 2.27 -2.89 1.81
C PHE A 47 2.05 -4.41 1.92
N LEU A 48 3.12 -5.18 2.14
CA LEU A 48 3.00 -6.63 2.31
C LEU A 48 2.24 -7.00 3.59
N ALA A 49 2.37 -6.22 4.67
CA ALA A 49 1.63 -6.46 5.91
C ALA A 49 0.12 -6.33 5.70
N PHE A 50 -0.33 -5.31 4.97
CA PHE A 50 -1.75 -5.16 4.60
C PHE A 50 -2.24 -6.30 3.70
N VAL A 51 -1.47 -6.69 2.68
CA VAL A 51 -1.82 -7.84 1.83
C VAL A 51 -1.94 -9.11 2.68
N ALA A 52 -1.02 -9.32 3.60
CA ALA A 52 -1.02 -10.50 4.45
C ALA A 52 -2.15 -10.48 5.50
N ALA A 53 -2.57 -9.30 5.97
CA ALA A 53 -3.75 -9.14 6.82
C ALA A 53 -5.03 -9.61 6.12
N LEU A 54 -5.20 -9.39 4.81
CA LEU A 54 -6.33 -9.92 4.05
C LEU A 54 -6.41 -11.46 4.11
N PHE A 55 -5.26 -12.13 4.00
CA PHE A 55 -5.19 -13.58 4.14
C PHE A 55 -5.42 -14.03 5.59
N GLY A 56 -4.98 -13.24 6.57
CA GLY A 56 -5.28 -13.47 7.98
C GLY A 56 -6.78 -13.43 8.28
N PHE A 57 -7.49 -12.40 7.81
CA PHE A 57 -8.94 -12.32 7.91
C PHE A 57 -9.64 -13.47 7.16
N LEU A 58 -9.17 -13.83 5.97
CA LEU A 58 -9.69 -15.00 5.24
C LEU A 58 -9.58 -16.27 6.08
N MET A 59 -8.43 -16.51 6.70
CA MET A 59 -8.18 -17.67 7.55
C MET A 59 -9.16 -17.72 8.72
N VAL A 60 -9.38 -16.60 9.41
CA VAL A 60 -10.34 -16.52 10.52
C VAL A 60 -11.76 -16.80 10.03
N LEU A 61 -12.17 -16.20 8.90
CA LEU A 61 -13.50 -16.39 8.35
C LEU A 61 -13.75 -17.82 7.87
N LEU A 62 -12.74 -18.51 7.34
CA LEU A 62 -12.84 -19.93 6.95
C LEU A 62 -13.11 -20.85 8.15
N VAL A 63 -12.65 -20.48 9.35
CA VAL A 63 -12.95 -21.21 10.58
C VAL A 63 -14.37 -20.91 11.07
N MET A 64 -14.83 -19.67 10.90
CA MET A 64 -16.16 -19.24 11.38
C MET A 64 -17.30 -19.65 10.46
N PHE A 65 -17.11 -19.58 9.13
CA PHE A 65 -18.15 -19.78 8.13
C PHE A 65 -17.75 -20.89 7.15
N PRO A 66 -18.50 -22.01 7.09
CA PRO A 66 -18.23 -23.06 6.11
C PRO A 66 -18.49 -22.53 4.69
N LEU A 67 -17.70 -23.01 3.72
CA LEU A 67 -17.79 -22.61 2.30
C LEU A 67 -19.18 -22.84 1.67
N THR A 68 -20.00 -23.72 2.26
CA THR A 68 -21.35 -24.06 1.81
C THR A 68 -22.43 -23.18 2.42
N SER A 69 -22.10 -22.23 3.29
CA SER A 69 -23.10 -21.36 3.92
C SER A 69 -23.67 -20.39 2.89
N THR A 70 -24.98 -20.50 2.65
CA THR A 70 -25.77 -19.55 1.87
C THR A 70 -26.80 -18.91 2.80
N GLY A 71 -26.33 -18.09 3.73
CA GLY A 71 -27.22 -17.32 4.59
C GLY A 71 -28.07 -16.32 3.78
N PRO A 72 -29.10 -15.73 4.40
CA PRO A 72 -29.99 -14.79 3.72
C PRO A 72 -29.20 -13.57 3.25
N VAL A 73 -29.29 -13.28 1.94
CA VAL A 73 -28.61 -12.14 1.32
C VAL A 73 -29.62 -11.04 1.05
N ASP A 74 -29.54 -9.96 1.82
CA ASP A 74 -30.39 -8.78 1.65
C ASP A 74 -29.73 -7.72 0.77
N ALA A 75 -30.52 -6.75 0.30
CA ALA A 75 -30.06 -5.62 -0.52
C ALA A 75 -28.89 -4.84 0.12
N VAL A 76 -28.82 -4.82 1.46
CA VAL A 76 -27.74 -4.16 2.21
C VAL A 76 -26.38 -4.82 1.95
N VAL A 77 -26.33 -6.15 1.82
CA VAL A 77 -25.09 -6.90 1.53
C VAL A 77 -24.56 -6.53 0.15
N TYR A 78 -25.44 -6.50 -0.86
CA TYR A 78 -25.08 -6.08 -2.21
C TYR A 78 -24.60 -4.62 -2.25
N ALA A 79 -25.26 -3.73 -1.50
CA ALA A 79 -24.84 -2.33 -1.40
C ALA A 79 -23.42 -2.21 -0.79
N LEU A 80 -23.12 -2.92 0.30
CA LEU A 80 -21.79 -2.92 0.92
C LEU A 80 -20.70 -3.45 -0.02
N VAL A 81 -20.96 -4.55 -0.71
CA VAL A 81 -20.03 -5.14 -1.68
C VAL A 81 -19.79 -4.18 -2.86
N ALA A 82 -20.82 -3.44 -3.30
CA ALA A 82 -20.72 -2.47 -4.38
C ALA A 82 -20.00 -1.16 -3.99
N VAL A 83 -20.11 -0.73 -2.72
CA VAL A 83 -19.42 0.47 -2.22
C VAL A 83 -17.90 0.30 -2.23
N GLY A 84 -17.39 -0.90 -1.97
CA GLY A 84 -15.96 -1.19 -1.98
C GLY A 84 -15.26 -0.78 -3.29
N PRO A 85 -15.66 -1.28 -4.47
CA PRO A 85 -15.10 -0.84 -5.75
C PRO A 85 -15.22 0.66 -6.01
N LEU A 86 -16.27 1.32 -5.50
CA LEU A 86 -16.45 2.76 -5.71
C LEU A 86 -15.35 3.59 -5.03
N THR A 87 -14.81 3.14 -3.89
CA THR A 87 -13.70 3.84 -3.22
C THR A 87 -12.42 3.85 -4.06
N LEU A 88 -12.24 2.88 -4.97
CA LEU A 88 -11.08 2.84 -5.88
C LEU A 88 -11.06 4.01 -6.87
N THR A 89 -12.22 4.61 -7.16
CA THR A 89 -12.31 5.77 -8.06
C THR A 89 -11.68 7.03 -7.47
N ALA A 90 -11.44 7.07 -6.15
CA ALA A 90 -10.75 8.17 -5.48
C ALA A 90 -9.22 8.11 -5.61
N ILE A 91 -8.65 6.95 -5.96
CA ILE A 91 -7.20 6.75 -6.07
C ILE A 91 -6.55 7.64 -7.15
N PRO A 92 -7.08 7.73 -8.39
CA PRO A 92 -6.53 8.62 -9.41
C PRO A 92 -6.52 10.09 -8.96
N TRP A 93 -7.54 10.51 -8.21
CA TRP A 93 -7.63 11.86 -7.67
C TRP A 93 -6.52 12.13 -6.64
N ALA A 94 -6.32 11.20 -5.69
CA ALA A 94 -5.22 11.28 -4.73
C ALA A 94 -3.83 11.34 -5.40
N ARG A 95 -3.65 10.62 -6.50
CA ARG A 95 -2.38 10.60 -7.26
C ARG A 95 -2.15 11.85 -8.10
N ARG A 96 -3.20 12.48 -8.65
CA ARG A 96 -3.07 13.72 -9.42
C ARG A 96 -2.49 14.84 -8.56
N ARG A 97 -2.96 14.96 -7.32
CA ARG A 97 -2.50 15.98 -6.37
C ARG A 97 -0.99 15.95 -6.12
N LEU A 98 -0.36 14.78 -6.24
CA LEU A 98 1.09 14.62 -6.13
C LEU A 98 1.86 15.26 -7.29
N LEU A 99 1.33 15.07 -8.50
CA LEU A 99 1.97 15.56 -9.72
C LEU A 99 1.88 17.08 -9.87
N ASP A 100 1.05 17.73 -9.05
CA ASP A 100 0.86 19.18 -9.04
C ASP A 100 1.87 19.87 -8.09
N PHE A 101 2.67 19.10 -7.36
CA PHE A 101 3.66 19.58 -6.40
C PHE A 101 5.10 19.37 -6.92
N CYS A 102 5.81 20.45 -7.27
CA CYS A 102 7.26 20.42 -7.58
C CYS A 102 8.05 21.01 -6.39
N GLY A 103 8.22 20.25 -5.32
CA GLY A 103 9.04 20.65 -4.16
C GLY A 103 10.45 20.04 -4.16
N THR A 104 11.08 20.08 -2.99
CA THR A 104 12.36 19.43 -2.73
C THR A 104 12.23 17.89 -2.79
N PRO A 105 13.34 17.13 -3.00
CA PRO A 105 13.29 15.67 -3.06
C PRO A 105 12.66 15.00 -1.82
N SER A 106 12.89 15.57 -0.63
CA SER A 106 12.34 15.07 0.64
C SER A 106 10.83 15.29 0.76
N GLU A 107 10.33 16.46 0.33
CA GLU A 107 8.90 16.75 0.28
C GLU A 107 8.19 15.87 -0.76
N LEU A 108 8.81 15.64 -1.92
CA LEU A 108 8.30 14.72 -2.94
C LEU A 108 8.17 13.28 -2.40
N ALA A 109 9.18 12.80 -1.68
CA ALA A 109 9.15 11.48 -1.04
C ALA A 109 8.05 11.39 0.03
N GLY A 110 7.87 12.44 0.84
CA GLY A 110 6.78 12.52 1.82
C GLY A 110 5.40 12.54 1.17
N ALA A 111 5.24 13.26 0.07
CA ALA A 111 4.01 13.29 -0.71
C ALA A 111 3.69 11.90 -1.31
N ASP A 112 4.68 11.22 -1.94
CA ASP A 112 4.51 9.86 -2.49
C ASP A 112 4.10 8.87 -1.39
N ALA A 113 4.79 8.89 -0.25
CA ALA A 113 4.43 8.05 0.89
C ALA A 113 2.98 8.28 1.33
N THR A 114 2.56 9.54 1.48
CA THR A 114 1.18 9.91 1.86
C THR A 114 0.16 9.38 0.86
N SER A 115 0.43 9.49 -0.45
CA SER A 115 -0.46 8.96 -1.48
C SER A 115 -0.52 7.45 -1.51
N VAL A 116 0.61 6.77 -1.23
CA VAL A 116 0.64 5.32 -1.08
C VAL A 116 -0.26 4.90 0.08
N PHE A 117 -0.10 5.50 1.27
CA PHE A 117 -0.93 5.18 2.44
C PHE A 117 -2.42 5.44 2.17
N LEU A 118 -2.74 6.59 1.58
CA LEU A 118 -4.12 6.93 1.26
C LEU A 118 -4.71 5.94 0.24
N SER A 119 -3.92 5.53 -0.76
CA SER A 119 -4.34 4.54 -1.74
C SER A 119 -4.55 3.16 -1.10
N ILE A 120 -3.67 2.76 -0.17
CA ILE A 120 -3.82 1.51 0.61
C ILE A 120 -5.13 1.54 1.39
N ALA A 121 -5.42 2.64 2.11
CA ALA A 121 -6.65 2.78 2.88
C ALA A 121 -7.92 2.65 2.00
N TYR A 122 -7.92 3.29 0.81
CA TYR A 122 -9.04 3.17 -0.13
C TYR A 122 -9.21 1.77 -0.72
N VAL A 123 -8.12 1.02 -0.90
CA VAL A 123 -8.17 -0.36 -1.39
C VAL A 123 -8.65 -1.30 -0.27
N GLU A 124 -8.13 -1.12 0.93
CA GLU A 124 -8.47 -1.94 2.09
C GLU A 124 -9.94 -1.75 2.51
N SER A 125 -10.49 -0.53 2.38
CA SER A 125 -11.90 -0.27 2.71
C SER A 125 -12.85 -1.20 1.95
N ALA A 126 -12.52 -1.59 0.71
CA ALA A 126 -13.32 -2.55 -0.06
C ALA A 126 -13.39 -3.93 0.61
N ALA A 127 -12.27 -4.43 1.13
CA ALA A 127 -12.23 -5.67 1.88
C ALA A 127 -12.93 -5.54 3.24
N LEU A 128 -12.82 -4.39 3.92
CA LEU A 128 -13.48 -4.15 5.20
C LEU A 128 -15.02 -4.08 5.07
N PHE A 129 -15.56 -3.42 4.04
CA PHE A 129 -17.00 -3.43 3.79
C PHE A 129 -17.52 -4.83 3.48
N ALA A 130 -16.76 -5.61 2.68
CA ALA A 130 -17.07 -6.99 2.38
C ALA A 130 -16.93 -7.92 3.60
N PHE A 131 -16.01 -7.62 4.50
CA PHE A 131 -15.86 -8.29 5.79
C PHE A 131 -17.12 -8.08 6.65
N VAL A 132 -17.59 -6.83 6.80
CA VAL A 132 -18.87 -6.55 7.50
C VAL A 132 -20.04 -7.26 6.82
N ALA A 133 -20.11 -7.23 5.49
CA ALA A 133 -21.15 -7.89 4.71
C ALA A 133 -21.18 -9.41 4.93
N THR A 134 -20.04 -10.04 5.21
CA THR A 134 -19.92 -11.48 5.49
C THR A 134 -20.61 -11.87 6.80
N PHE A 135 -20.53 -11.04 7.84
CA PHE A 135 -21.25 -11.28 9.08
C PHE A 135 -22.75 -11.08 8.92
N LEU A 136 -23.18 -10.08 8.15
CA LEU A 136 -24.60 -9.84 7.89
C LEU A 136 -25.24 -10.93 7.05
N ALA A 137 -24.51 -11.45 6.06
CA ALA A 137 -24.99 -12.51 5.17
C ALA A 137 -24.78 -13.92 5.73
N GLU A 138 -24.06 -14.07 6.85
CA GLU A 138 -23.57 -15.34 7.40
C GLU A 138 -22.92 -16.25 6.34
N ALA A 139 -22.25 -15.65 5.36
CA ALA A 139 -21.74 -16.32 4.17
C ALA A 139 -20.37 -15.74 3.77
N LEU A 140 -19.44 -16.58 3.33
CA LEU A 140 -18.05 -16.20 3.05
C LEU A 140 -17.86 -15.43 1.74
N TRP A 141 -18.76 -15.62 0.76
CA TRP A 141 -18.60 -15.08 -0.59
C TRP A 141 -18.47 -13.54 -0.66
N PRO A 142 -19.13 -12.71 0.18
CA PRO A 142 -18.97 -11.26 0.12
C PRO A 142 -17.51 -10.89 0.37
N TYR A 143 -16.87 -11.47 1.39
CA TYR A 143 -15.47 -11.26 1.69
C TYR A 143 -14.56 -11.66 0.52
N LEU A 144 -14.81 -12.81 -0.12
CA LEU A 144 -14.02 -13.23 -1.29
C LEU A 144 -14.08 -12.21 -2.42
N VAL A 145 -15.27 -11.65 -2.70
CA VAL A 145 -15.41 -10.60 -3.72
C VAL A 145 -14.64 -9.33 -3.32
N GLY A 146 -14.80 -8.86 -2.08
CA GLY A 146 -14.08 -7.68 -1.60
C GLY A 146 -12.56 -7.88 -1.56
N MET A 147 -12.10 -9.07 -1.17
CA MET A 147 -10.70 -9.46 -1.17
C MET A 147 -10.12 -9.47 -2.59
N LEU A 148 -10.83 -9.99 -3.59
CA LEU A 148 -10.39 -9.95 -4.98
C LEU A 148 -10.25 -8.52 -5.50
N VAL A 149 -11.23 -7.66 -5.18
CA VAL A 149 -11.18 -6.23 -5.53
C VAL A 149 -9.99 -5.55 -4.85
N ALA A 150 -9.76 -5.83 -3.56
CA ALA A 150 -8.65 -5.28 -2.82
C ALA A 150 -7.30 -5.76 -3.38
N LEU A 151 -7.15 -7.05 -3.68
CA LEU A 151 -5.94 -7.61 -4.29
C LEU A 151 -5.63 -7.00 -5.65
N ALA A 152 -6.66 -6.80 -6.49
CA ALA A 152 -6.50 -6.11 -7.77
C ALA A 152 -6.03 -4.65 -7.56
N GLY A 153 -6.62 -3.96 -6.58
CA GLY A 153 -6.18 -2.63 -6.16
C GLY A 153 -4.72 -2.60 -5.69
N PHE A 154 -4.34 -3.50 -4.79
CA PHE A 154 -2.96 -3.63 -4.29
C PHE A 154 -1.98 -3.92 -5.42
N ALA A 155 -2.30 -4.85 -6.32
CA ALA A 155 -1.46 -5.16 -7.47
C ALA A 155 -1.22 -3.93 -8.37
N ALA A 156 -2.23 -3.10 -8.58
CA ALA A 156 -2.12 -1.85 -9.34
C ALA A 156 -1.35 -0.74 -8.59
N LEU A 157 -1.30 -0.81 -7.25
CA LEU A 157 -0.64 0.17 -6.39
C LEU A 157 0.81 -0.20 -6.02
N ALA A 158 1.22 -1.44 -6.25
CA ALA A 158 2.47 -2.01 -5.75
C ALA A 158 3.68 -1.06 -5.93
N PRO A 159 4.45 -0.76 -4.86
CA PRO A 159 5.63 0.11 -4.90
C PRO A 159 6.81 -0.58 -5.63
N THR A 160 6.68 -0.66 -6.95
CA THR A 160 7.68 -1.23 -7.87
C THR A 160 8.60 -0.14 -8.44
N SER A 161 9.82 -0.52 -8.78
CA SER A 161 10.77 0.37 -9.48
C SER A 161 10.21 0.93 -10.79
N GLY A 162 9.46 0.11 -11.53
CA GLY A 162 8.78 0.55 -12.75
C GLY A 162 7.75 1.65 -12.50
N ARG A 163 7.04 1.62 -11.36
CA ARG A 163 6.11 2.69 -10.96
C ARG A 163 6.85 4.00 -10.70
N ILE A 164 7.94 3.94 -9.95
CA ILE A 164 8.76 5.10 -9.60
C ILE A 164 9.34 5.73 -10.86
N ARG A 165 9.89 4.92 -11.77
CA ARG A 165 10.42 5.40 -13.05
C ARG A 165 9.37 6.14 -13.89
N ARG A 166 8.16 5.57 -14.00
CA ARG A 166 7.05 6.24 -14.69
C ARG A 166 6.62 7.54 -14.02
N LEU A 167 6.77 7.64 -12.70
CA LEU A 167 6.44 8.85 -11.94
C LEU A 167 7.51 9.93 -12.16
N ASP A 168 8.80 9.58 -12.13
CA ASP A 168 9.88 10.49 -12.49
C ASP A 168 9.73 11.02 -13.92
N GLU A 169 9.40 10.16 -14.89
CA GLU A 169 9.13 10.55 -16.29
C GLU A 169 7.96 11.56 -16.38
N ARG A 170 6.93 11.39 -15.54
CA ARG A 170 5.78 12.32 -15.48
C ARG A 170 6.14 13.64 -14.81
N LEU A 171 7.03 13.63 -13.82
CA LEU A 171 7.48 14.83 -13.14
C LEU A 171 8.42 15.64 -14.05
N SER A 172 9.33 14.96 -14.76
CA SER A 172 10.26 15.60 -15.70
C SER A 172 9.52 16.22 -16.89
N THR A 173 8.50 15.55 -17.43
CA THR A 173 7.65 16.11 -18.50
C THR A 173 6.81 17.31 -18.06
N ARG A 174 6.59 17.50 -16.74
CA ARG A 174 5.93 18.68 -16.16
C ARG A 174 6.90 19.80 -15.78
N GLY A 175 8.20 19.63 -16.01
CA GLY A 175 9.23 20.62 -15.69
C GLY A 175 9.72 20.58 -14.23
N CYS A 176 9.35 19.57 -13.43
CA CYS A 176 10.01 19.38 -12.14
C CYS A 176 11.41 18.77 -12.38
N HIS A 177 12.47 19.47 -11.94
CA HIS A 177 13.86 19.02 -12.13
C HIS A 177 14.39 18.07 -11.05
N HIS A 178 13.64 17.85 -9.97
CA HIS A 178 14.03 16.96 -8.87
C HIS A 178 13.59 15.51 -9.13
N SER A 179 14.49 14.56 -8.86
CA SER A 179 14.19 13.12 -8.97
C SER A 179 13.65 12.58 -7.64
N LEU A 180 12.52 11.87 -7.71
CA LEU A 180 11.90 11.22 -6.55
C LEU A 180 12.80 10.10 -5.97
N ARG A 181 13.60 9.48 -6.84
CA ARG A 181 14.52 8.39 -6.46
C ARG A 181 15.52 8.82 -5.39
N VAL A 182 16.03 10.05 -5.49
CA VAL A 182 17.00 10.57 -4.51
C VAL A 182 16.37 10.59 -3.12
N GLY A 183 15.17 11.17 -2.97
CA GLY A 183 14.49 11.24 -1.66
C GLY A 183 13.96 9.91 -1.12
N LEU A 184 13.81 8.87 -1.97
CA LEU A 184 13.33 7.55 -1.55
C LEU A 184 14.44 6.56 -1.20
N PHE A 185 15.62 6.70 -1.83
CA PHE A 185 16.73 5.77 -1.68
C PHE A 185 17.86 6.28 -0.78
N VAL A 186 18.04 7.59 -0.64
CA VAL A 186 19.07 8.17 0.24
C VAL A 186 18.52 8.25 1.67
N PRO A 187 19.26 7.74 2.69
CA PRO A 187 18.91 7.91 4.10
C PRO A 187 18.85 9.39 4.50
N SER A 188 17.94 9.74 5.40
CA SER A 188 17.63 11.15 5.73
C SER A 188 18.78 11.90 6.44
N ASP A 189 19.81 11.20 6.91
CA ASP A 189 20.87 11.74 7.77
C ASP A 189 21.99 12.46 7.00
N GLU A 190 22.06 12.31 5.68
CA GLU A 190 23.10 12.96 4.85
C GLU A 190 22.77 14.43 4.52
N ASP A 191 21.52 14.87 4.69
CA ASP A 191 21.06 16.21 4.30
C ASP A 191 21.38 17.32 5.32
N GLU A 192 21.81 16.99 6.56
CA GLU A 192 22.09 18.00 7.62
C GLU A 192 23.54 18.52 7.66
N THR A 193 24.44 18.07 6.78
CA THR A 193 25.87 18.46 6.82
C THR A 193 26.32 19.43 5.70
N GLY A 194 25.39 20.07 5.00
CA GLY A 194 25.65 21.01 3.89
C GLY A 194 25.45 22.48 4.24
#